data_AF-A0A7S2WSE0-F1
#
_entry.id   AF-A0A7S2WSE0-F1
#
_cell.length_a   1.000
_cell.length_b   1.000
_cell.length_c   1.000
_cell.angle_alpha   90.00
_cell.angle_beta   90.00
_cell.angle_gamma   90.00
#
_symmetry.space_group_name_H-M   'P 1'
#
loop_
_entity.id
_entity.type
_entity.pdbx_description
1 polymer ?
#
loop_
_entity_poly.entity_id
_entity_poly.type
_entity_poly.pdbx_seq_one_letter_code
_entity_poly.pdbx_strand_id
1 'polypeptide(L)'
;GGVGRGVWKGARPWEVGDEAMGAAGNETDGTVFCSAELFPTAPLFAAGELERQSETAHALIGGFLLLLVLVWTGHVVKWPSPLRSLRTSYAAAGAVSCCGGGYLFLWVLVLLKPSQLGALWAFTKQALTQIQHISIALNLLACGATDLAVAYGAVEDHFGKSIHSFWALNLTCVGLVFMVHPQSTSLADTEHLVLGLCIILGTYFLSNERRDAWPPDSIEALIGAPLFGVAVAILMAFEEQDSPFKVLAESCQTGYRLAWVGGLVALVTTAAVGALSIWARASAPVLQQPSARRSSQSPADSPGWRGRARGRYEMVPTDVEVEAHE
;
A
#
# COMPACT_ATOMS: atom_id res chain seq x y z
N GLY A 1 29.71 -54.75 13.59
CA GLY A 1 28.55 -53.99 13.12
C GLY A 1 27.53 -53.91 14.23
N GLY A 2 27.32 -52.72 14.79
CA GLY A 2 26.35 -52.47 15.85
C GLY A 2 25.63 -51.16 15.55
N VAL A 3 24.31 -51.22 15.41
CA VAL A 3 23.43 -50.11 15.08
C VAL A 3 23.18 -49.29 16.35
N GLY A 4 23.78 -48.11 16.45
CA GLY A 4 23.48 -47.13 17.50
C GLY A 4 22.19 -46.39 17.17
N ARG A 5 21.09 -46.73 17.86
CA ARG A 5 19.88 -45.90 17.90
C ARG A 5 20.14 -44.69 18.80
N GLY A 6 20.34 -43.53 18.19
CA GLY A 6 20.28 -42.25 18.90
C GLY A 6 18.83 -41.90 19.24
N VAL A 7 18.51 -41.93 20.53
CA VAL A 7 17.23 -41.44 21.06
C VAL A 7 17.28 -39.92 21.06
N TRP A 8 16.59 -39.27 20.13
CA TRP A 8 16.28 -37.84 20.23
C TRP A 8 15.26 -37.65 21.35
N LYS A 9 15.71 -37.23 22.53
CA LYS A 9 14.82 -36.67 23.55
C LYS A 9 14.52 -35.23 23.15
N GLY A 10 13.27 -34.96 22.80
CA GLY A 10 12.78 -33.61 22.59
C GLY A 10 12.86 -32.80 23.87
N ALA A 11 13.83 -31.88 23.94
CA ALA A 11 13.80 -30.79 24.90
C ALA A 11 12.71 -29.82 24.45
N ARG A 12 11.82 -29.44 25.37
CA ARG A 12 10.78 -28.44 25.10
C ARG A 12 11.44 -27.05 25.19
N PRO A 13 11.10 -26.08 24.32
CA PRO A 13 11.82 -24.80 24.23
C PRO A 13 11.76 -23.88 25.47
N TRP A 14 11.07 -24.27 26.55
CA TRP A 14 10.87 -23.45 27.74
C TRP A 14 11.56 -24.00 29.00
N GLU A 15 12.38 -25.04 28.89
CA GLU A 15 13.16 -25.62 30.00
C GLU A 15 14.62 -25.11 30.08
N VAL A 16 14.90 -23.91 29.55
CA VAL A 16 16.19 -23.23 29.80
C VAL A 16 16.01 -22.39 31.06
N GLY A 17 16.47 -22.94 32.19
CA GLY A 17 16.38 -22.29 33.50
C GLY A 17 17.21 -21.01 33.60
N ASP A 18 16.78 -20.13 34.51
CA ASP A 18 17.36 -18.83 34.88
C ASP A 18 18.82 -18.86 35.37
N GLU A 19 19.53 -19.98 35.28
CA GLU A 19 20.87 -20.17 35.85
C GLU A 19 22.03 -19.85 34.88
N ALA A 20 21.76 -19.43 33.65
CA ALA A 20 22.79 -19.08 32.65
C ALA A 20 23.06 -17.57 32.49
N MET A 21 22.60 -16.71 33.43
CA MET A 21 22.86 -15.26 33.42
C MET A 21 24.05 -14.82 34.30
N GLY A 22 24.92 -15.75 34.68
CA GLY A 22 26.14 -15.45 35.43
C GLY A 22 27.40 -15.70 34.61
N ALA A 23 28.16 -14.63 34.34
CA ALA A 23 29.53 -14.60 33.83
C ALA A 23 29.75 -14.48 32.30
N ALA A 24 29.43 -13.31 31.77
CA ALA A 24 30.26 -12.53 30.84
C ALA A 24 29.78 -11.06 30.97
N GLY A 25 30.51 -10.15 31.62
CA GLY A 25 31.71 -9.53 31.08
C GLY A 25 31.30 -8.21 30.41
N ASN A 26 31.59 -7.08 31.08
CA ASN A 26 31.33 -5.71 30.65
C ASN A 26 31.58 -5.46 29.15
N GLU A 27 30.54 -5.05 28.42
CA GLU A 27 30.53 -3.81 27.64
C GLU A 27 29.07 -3.42 27.37
N THR A 28 28.71 -2.24 27.86
CA THR A 28 27.39 -1.63 27.74
C THR A 28 27.24 -1.06 26.34
N ASP A 29 26.67 -1.85 25.43
CA ASP A 29 25.72 -1.34 24.45
C ASP A 29 24.49 -2.26 24.55
N GLY A 30 23.35 -1.69 24.94
CA GLY A 30 22.12 -2.41 25.27
C GLY A 30 21.41 -3.04 24.06
N THR A 31 22.13 -3.45 23.04
CA THR A 31 21.63 -4.23 21.91
C THR A 31 21.58 -5.69 22.32
N VAL A 32 20.38 -6.14 22.72
CA VAL A 32 20.08 -7.56 22.90
C VAL A 32 20.16 -8.24 21.54
N PHE A 33 21.34 -8.70 21.16
CA PHE A 33 21.53 -9.53 19.98
C PHE A 33 21.00 -10.94 20.27
N CYS A 34 19.82 -11.26 19.73
CA CYS A 34 19.28 -12.61 19.77
C CYS A 34 20.16 -13.53 18.91
N SER A 35 20.71 -14.61 19.50
CA SER A 35 21.62 -15.50 18.78
C SER A 35 20.93 -16.21 17.60
N ALA A 36 21.70 -16.39 16.53
CA ALA A 36 21.37 -17.11 15.30
C ALA A 36 21.04 -18.61 15.50
N GLU A 37 20.85 -19.11 16.72
CA GLU A 37 20.52 -20.51 17.01
C GLU A 37 19.01 -20.75 17.25
N LEU A 38 18.23 -19.69 17.57
CA LEU A 38 16.83 -19.82 18.00
C LEU A 38 15.75 -19.97 16.92
N PHE A 39 16.14 -20.13 15.65
CA PHE A 39 15.18 -20.30 14.55
C PHE A 39 15.53 -21.58 13.81
N PRO A 40 14.56 -22.47 13.61
CA PRO A 40 14.69 -23.61 12.70
C PRO A 40 14.65 -23.17 11.22
N THR A 41 15.12 -21.97 10.87
CA THR A 41 15.20 -21.42 9.51
C THR A 41 16.53 -21.70 8.82
N ALA A 42 17.57 -22.09 9.56
CA ALA A 42 18.83 -22.55 8.98
C ALA A 42 18.68 -23.65 7.90
N PRO A 43 17.68 -24.56 7.93
CA PRO A 43 17.42 -25.49 6.82
C PRO A 43 16.51 -24.95 5.70
N LEU A 44 15.91 -23.76 5.84
CA LEU A 44 14.91 -23.25 4.89
C LEU A 44 15.55 -22.59 3.65
N PHE A 45 16.65 -21.88 3.84
CA PHE A 45 17.35 -21.11 2.80
C PHE A 45 18.83 -21.47 2.75
N ALA A 46 19.40 -21.49 1.55
CA ALA A 46 20.86 -21.48 1.41
C ALA A 46 21.42 -20.13 1.89
N ALA A 47 22.69 -20.09 2.28
CA ALA A 47 23.35 -18.84 2.69
C ALA A 47 23.23 -17.78 1.57
N GLY A 48 22.78 -16.57 1.92
CA GLY A 48 22.59 -15.47 0.97
C GLY A 48 21.31 -15.56 0.10
N GLU A 49 20.56 -16.66 0.14
CA GLU A 49 19.36 -16.83 -0.71
C GLU A 49 18.23 -15.90 -0.26
N LEU A 50 18.03 -15.74 1.05
CA LEU A 50 16.93 -14.97 1.61
C LEU A 50 17.19 -13.46 1.47
N GLU A 51 18.43 -13.02 1.66
CA GLU A 51 18.90 -11.65 1.47
C GLU A 51 18.65 -11.21 0.02
N ARG A 52 19.11 -12.00 -0.95
CA ARG A 52 18.87 -11.73 -2.37
C ARG A 52 17.38 -11.70 -2.73
N GLN A 53 16.57 -12.59 -2.14
CA GLN A 53 15.13 -12.59 -2.33
C GLN A 53 14.47 -11.35 -1.69
N SER A 54 14.98 -10.90 -0.54
CA SER A 54 14.55 -9.67 0.15
C SER A 54 14.84 -8.45 -0.72
N GLU A 55 16.07 -8.28 -1.20
CA GLU A 55 16.48 -7.19 -2.10
C GLU A 55 15.60 -7.14 -3.35
N THR A 56 15.35 -8.30 -3.97
CA THR A 56 14.47 -8.40 -5.13
C THR A 56 13.04 -7.95 -4.81
N ALA A 57 12.53 -8.31 -3.62
CA ALA A 57 11.21 -7.88 -3.18
C ALA A 57 11.16 -6.36 -2.93
N HIS A 58 12.17 -5.79 -2.28
CA HIS A 58 12.29 -4.35 -2.07
C HIS A 58 12.34 -3.59 -3.40
N ALA A 59 13.17 -4.01 -4.34
CA ALA A 59 13.26 -3.40 -5.67
C ALA A 59 11.93 -3.46 -6.43
N LEU A 60 11.22 -4.60 -6.39
CA LEU A 60 9.91 -4.74 -7.04
C LEU A 60 8.84 -3.87 -6.38
N ILE A 61 8.80 -3.80 -5.05
CA ILE A 61 7.88 -2.90 -4.34
C ILE A 61 8.22 -1.43 -4.61
N GLY A 62 9.51 -1.08 -4.67
CA GLY A 62 9.99 0.22 -5.12
C GLY A 62 9.49 0.56 -6.52
N GLY A 63 9.54 -0.40 -7.45
CA GLY A 63 8.96 -0.27 -8.78
C GLY A 63 7.44 -0.01 -8.77
N PHE A 64 6.67 -0.72 -7.95
CA PHE A 64 5.23 -0.47 -7.81
C PHE A 64 4.94 0.92 -7.21
N LEU A 65 5.70 1.35 -6.20
CA LEU A 65 5.58 2.69 -5.63
C LEU A 65 5.97 3.78 -6.65
N LEU A 66 7.00 3.54 -7.47
CA LEU A 66 7.36 4.44 -8.57
C LEU A 66 6.22 4.57 -9.58
N LEU A 67 5.61 3.45 -10.00
CA LEU A 67 4.45 3.46 -10.90
C LEU A 67 3.28 4.24 -10.29
N LEU A 68 3.03 4.10 -8.98
CA LEU A 68 2.00 4.86 -8.28
C LEU A 68 2.28 6.37 -8.33
N VAL A 69 3.52 6.80 -8.07
CA VAL A 69 3.93 8.20 -8.20
C VAL A 69 3.72 8.68 -9.64
N LEU A 70 4.16 7.92 -10.64
CA LEU A 70 4.02 8.27 -12.06
C LEU A 70 2.55 8.41 -12.49
N VAL A 71 1.64 7.57 -11.98
CA VAL A 71 0.19 7.70 -12.23
C VAL A 71 -0.32 9.05 -11.73
N TRP A 72 0.01 9.43 -10.49
CA TRP A 72 -0.45 10.69 -9.90
C TRP A 72 0.22 11.91 -10.51
N THR A 73 1.53 11.88 -10.73
CA THR A 73 2.24 12.94 -11.44
C THR A 73 1.67 13.13 -12.84
N GLY A 74 1.46 12.05 -13.59
CA GLY A 74 0.86 12.09 -14.93
C GLY A 74 -0.53 12.73 -14.94
N HIS A 75 -1.33 12.49 -13.90
CA HIS A 75 -2.62 13.16 -13.70
C HIS A 75 -2.44 14.66 -13.45
N VAL A 76 -1.58 15.05 -12.50
CA VAL A 76 -1.33 16.45 -12.09
C VAL A 76 -0.80 17.28 -13.26
N VAL A 77 0.19 16.77 -14.00
CA VAL A 77 0.75 17.48 -15.16
C VAL A 77 -0.17 17.44 -16.38
N LYS A 78 -1.38 16.85 -16.25
CA LYS A 78 -2.37 16.69 -17.32
C LYS A 78 -1.75 16.07 -18.58
N TRP A 79 -0.87 15.07 -18.39
CA TRP A 79 -0.15 14.42 -19.48
C TRP A 79 -1.16 13.94 -20.55
N PRO A 80 -0.87 14.11 -21.86
CA PRO A 80 -1.79 13.74 -22.94
C PRO A 80 -1.93 12.20 -23.06
N SER A 81 -2.61 11.63 -22.09
CA SER A 81 -2.85 10.20 -21.87
C SER A 81 -4.22 9.99 -21.24
N PRO A 82 -4.72 8.74 -21.20
CA PRO A 82 -5.91 8.39 -20.43
C PRO A 82 -5.86 8.81 -18.94
N LEU A 83 -4.66 9.06 -18.38
CA LEU A 83 -4.47 9.54 -17.00
C LEU A 83 -4.97 10.97 -16.76
N ARG A 84 -5.37 11.71 -17.81
CA ARG A 84 -6.08 12.99 -17.62
C ARG A 84 -7.42 12.80 -16.90
N SER A 85 -8.06 11.64 -17.07
CA SER A 85 -9.30 11.32 -16.38
C SER A 85 -9.02 10.88 -14.95
N LEU A 86 -9.55 11.61 -13.97
CA LEU A 86 -9.40 11.31 -12.54
C LEU A 86 -9.83 9.86 -12.22
N ARG A 87 -10.92 9.40 -12.84
CA ARG A 87 -11.41 8.02 -12.72
C ARG A 87 -10.37 6.99 -13.17
N THR A 88 -9.69 7.26 -14.28
CA THR A 88 -8.66 6.36 -14.81
C THR A 88 -7.42 6.37 -13.96
N SER A 89 -7.02 7.53 -13.42
CA SER A 89 -5.92 7.63 -12.46
C SER A 89 -6.20 6.84 -11.19
N TYR A 90 -7.40 6.95 -10.61
CA TYR A 90 -7.81 6.09 -9.49
C TYR A 90 -7.80 4.60 -9.85
N ALA A 91 -8.28 4.22 -11.03
CA ALA A 91 -8.25 2.82 -11.45
C ALA A 91 -6.82 2.27 -11.57
N ALA A 92 -5.92 3.06 -12.18
CA ALA A 92 -4.53 2.69 -12.38
C ALA A 92 -3.77 2.65 -11.05
N ALA A 93 -3.91 3.68 -10.21
CA ALA A 93 -3.32 3.74 -8.88
C ALA A 93 -3.79 2.57 -8.02
N GLY A 94 -5.09 2.30 -8.02
CA GLY A 94 -5.70 1.20 -7.29
C GLY A 94 -5.18 -0.16 -7.74
N ALA A 95 -5.08 -0.38 -9.05
CA ALA A 95 -4.52 -1.60 -9.61
C ALA A 95 -3.04 -1.78 -9.23
N VAL A 96 -2.24 -0.72 -9.35
CA VAL A 96 -0.81 -0.74 -8.97
C VAL A 96 -0.64 -1.08 -7.50
N SER A 97 -1.38 -0.43 -6.60
CA SER A 97 -1.33 -0.71 -5.15
C SER A 97 -1.79 -2.14 -4.83
N CYS A 98 -2.87 -2.63 -5.45
CA CYS A 98 -3.31 -4.01 -5.27
C CYS A 98 -2.30 -5.03 -5.79
N CYS A 99 -1.66 -4.77 -6.94
CA CYS A 99 -0.63 -5.64 -7.50
C CYS A 99 0.61 -5.68 -6.61
N GLY A 100 1.08 -4.53 -6.13
CA GLY A 100 2.23 -4.46 -5.21
C GLY A 100 1.94 -5.16 -3.88
N GLY A 101 0.79 -4.87 -3.26
CA GLY A 101 0.37 -5.53 -2.02
C GLY A 101 0.16 -7.03 -2.20
N GLY A 102 -0.49 -7.45 -3.29
CA GLY A 102 -0.70 -8.85 -3.62
C GLY A 102 0.62 -9.61 -3.87
N TYR A 103 1.56 -8.99 -4.60
CA TYR A 103 2.90 -9.54 -4.79
C TYR A 103 3.61 -9.74 -3.45
N LEU A 104 3.66 -8.72 -2.59
CA LEU A 104 4.34 -8.82 -1.29
C LEU A 104 3.70 -9.88 -0.39
N PHE A 105 2.37 -9.93 -0.36
CA PHE A 105 1.63 -10.93 0.41
C PHE A 105 1.95 -12.36 -0.05
N LEU A 106 1.90 -12.59 -1.37
CA LEU A 106 2.25 -13.89 -1.94
C LEU A 106 3.73 -14.21 -1.74
N TRP A 107 4.60 -13.20 -1.82
CA TRP A 107 6.03 -13.37 -1.59
C TRP A 107 6.30 -13.91 -0.20
N VAL A 108 5.74 -13.29 0.85
CA VAL A 108 5.89 -13.74 2.24
C VAL A 108 5.32 -15.15 2.45
N LEU A 109 4.13 -15.45 1.90
CA LEU A 109 3.38 -16.64 2.29
C LEU A 109 3.62 -17.87 1.41
N VAL A 110 4.05 -17.68 0.16
CA VAL A 110 4.05 -18.76 -0.83
C VAL A 110 5.30 -18.73 -1.72
N LEU A 111 5.69 -17.56 -2.25
CA LEU A 111 6.74 -17.51 -3.27
C LEU A 111 8.15 -17.69 -2.68
N LEU A 112 8.36 -17.40 -1.39
CA LEU A 112 9.65 -17.57 -0.72
C LEU A 112 10.14 -19.04 -0.76
N LYS A 113 9.26 -19.99 -0.36
CA LYS A 113 9.51 -21.45 -0.42
C LYS A 113 8.19 -22.21 -0.67
N PRO A 114 7.75 -22.34 -1.93
CA PRO A 114 6.48 -23.00 -2.25
C PRO A 114 6.46 -24.49 -1.86
N SER A 115 7.61 -25.15 -1.77
CA SER A 115 7.73 -26.56 -1.39
C SER A 115 7.64 -26.81 0.12
N GLN A 116 7.67 -25.77 0.97
CA GLN A 116 7.75 -25.89 2.44
C GLN A 116 6.75 -24.97 3.17
N LEU A 117 5.51 -24.89 2.67
CA LEU A 117 4.49 -23.94 3.16
C LEU A 117 4.24 -24.00 4.68
N GLY A 118 4.27 -25.18 5.31
CA GLY A 118 4.05 -25.30 6.76
C GLY A 118 5.17 -24.67 7.59
N ALA A 119 6.43 -24.85 7.17
CA ALA A 119 7.59 -24.25 7.83
C ALA A 119 7.68 -22.75 7.52
N LEU A 120 7.33 -22.35 6.29
CA LEU A 120 7.21 -20.95 5.89
C LEU A 120 6.16 -20.22 6.73
N TRP A 121 4.99 -20.81 6.95
CA TRP A 121 3.95 -20.24 7.79
C TRP A 121 4.39 -20.04 9.25
N ALA A 122 5.14 -21.00 9.81
CA ALA A 122 5.71 -20.85 11.14
C ALA A 122 6.74 -19.70 11.19
N PHE A 123 7.62 -19.63 10.19
CA PHE A 123 8.60 -18.55 10.04
C PHE A 123 7.94 -17.18 9.95
N THR A 124 6.92 -17.04 9.09
CA THR A 124 6.17 -15.80 8.91
C THR A 124 5.59 -15.24 10.20
N LYS A 125 5.13 -16.11 11.11
CA LYS A 125 4.53 -15.69 12.39
C LYS A 125 5.55 -15.33 13.47
N GLN A 126 6.81 -15.72 13.30
CA GLN A 126 7.86 -15.56 14.30
C GLN A 126 8.86 -14.47 13.91
N ALA A 127 9.13 -14.32 12.61
CA ALA A 127 10.03 -13.32 12.07
C ALA A 127 9.33 -11.97 11.97
N LEU A 128 9.82 -10.98 12.71
CA LEU A 128 9.27 -9.62 12.71
C LEU A 128 9.17 -9.04 11.30
N THR A 129 10.23 -9.18 10.51
CA THR A 129 10.33 -8.71 9.12
C THR A 129 9.20 -9.26 8.24
N GLN A 130 8.82 -10.54 8.42
CA GLN A 130 7.74 -11.15 7.65
C GLN A 130 6.37 -10.61 8.06
N ILE A 131 6.15 -10.37 9.35
CA ILE A 131 4.91 -9.77 9.87
C ILE A 131 4.76 -8.33 9.34
N GLN A 132 5.86 -7.59 9.25
CA GLN A 132 5.85 -6.24 8.71
C GLN A 132 5.56 -6.23 7.21
N HIS A 133 6.19 -7.11 6.43
CA HIS A 133 5.86 -7.25 5.01
C HIS A 133 4.39 -7.61 4.80
N ILE A 134 3.80 -8.48 5.63
CA ILE A 134 2.35 -8.74 5.60
C ILE A 134 1.56 -7.47 5.94
N SER A 135 1.93 -6.74 6.97
CA SER A 135 1.25 -5.51 7.36
C SER A 135 1.27 -4.49 6.23
N ILE A 136 2.44 -4.26 5.61
CA ILE A 136 2.60 -3.38 4.44
C ILE A 136 1.74 -3.89 3.28
N ALA A 137 1.78 -5.18 2.98
CA ALA A 137 1.01 -5.78 1.91
C ALA A 137 -0.51 -5.56 2.08
N LEU A 138 -1.02 -5.76 3.29
CA LEU A 138 -2.43 -5.52 3.63
C LEU A 138 -2.81 -4.05 3.48
N ASN A 139 -1.96 -3.12 3.96
CA ASN A 139 -2.20 -1.69 3.82
C ASN A 139 -2.20 -1.26 2.35
N LEU A 140 -1.28 -1.77 1.52
CA LEU A 140 -1.26 -1.51 0.07
C LEU A 140 -2.51 -2.06 -0.62
N LEU A 141 -2.97 -3.27 -0.25
CA LEU A 141 -4.22 -3.84 -0.75
C LEU A 141 -5.42 -2.96 -0.36
N ALA A 142 -5.46 -2.46 0.88
CA ALA A 142 -6.52 -1.56 1.35
C ALA A 142 -6.51 -0.22 0.60
N CYS A 143 -5.33 0.40 0.39
CA CYS A 143 -5.16 1.58 -0.46
C CYS A 143 -5.67 1.31 -1.88
N GLY A 144 -5.31 0.16 -2.45
CA GLY A 144 -5.75 -0.22 -3.79
C GLY A 144 -7.27 -0.38 -3.87
N ALA A 145 -7.87 -1.04 -2.87
CA ALA A 145 -9.31 -1.19 -2.77
C ALA A 145 -10.03 0.16 -2.63
N THR A 146 -9.49 1.10 -1.85
CA THR A 146 -10.05 2.46 -1.75
C THR A 146 -10.05 3.17 -3.10
N ASP A 147 -8.93 3.13 -3.84
CA ASP A 147 -8.80 3.81 -5.13
C ASP A 147 -9.69 3.15 -6.21
N LEU A 148 -9.77 1.81 -6.23
CA LEU A 148 -10.67 1.09 -7.15
C LEU A 148 -12.15 1.37 -6.85
N ALA A 149 -12.54 1.44 -5.57
CA ALA A 149 -13.92 1.74 -5.20
C ALA A 149 -14.35 3.13 -5.68
N VAL A 150 -13.46 4.13 -5.57
CA VAL A 150 -13.66 5.47 -6.17
C VAL A 150 -13.75 5.37 -7.69
N ALA A 151 -12.80 4.70 -8.33
CA ALA A 151 -12.76 4.57 -9.79
C ALA A 151 -14.02 3.90 -10.39
N TYR A 152 -14.63 2.95 -9.69
CA TYR A 152 -15.83 2.27 -10.16
C TYR A 152 -17.13 2.97 -9.73
N GLY A 153 -17.06 4.14 -9.08
CA GLY A 153 -18.24 4.86 -8.60
C GLY A 153 -19.01 4.07 -7.54
N ALA A 154 -18.32 3.16 -6.83
CA ALA A 154 -18.92 2.38 -5.76
C ALA A 154 -19.11 3.20 -4.47
N VAL A 155 -18.52 4.39 -4.40
CA VAL A 155 -18.61 5.32 -3.28
C VAL A 155 -18.90 6.69 -3.89
N GLU A 156 -20.12 7.19 -3.73
CA GLU A 156 -20.54 8.50 -4.24
C GLU A 156 -19.76 9.66 -3.60
N ASP A 157 -19.76 10.82 -4.25
CA ASP A 157 -19.06 12.05 -3.84
C ASP A 157 -19.31 12.46 -2.38
N HIS A 158 -20.47 12.10 -1.79
CA HIS A 158 -20.79 12.37 -0.38
C HIS A 158 -19.86 11.66 0.62
N PHE A 159 -19.33 10.49 0.26
CA PHE A 159 -18.32 9.77 1.06
C PHE A 159 -16.90 9.95 0.52
N GLY A 160 -16.74 10.67 -0.59
CA GLY A 160 -15.47 10.90 -1.28
C GLY A 160 -14.36 11.44 -0.37
N LYS A 161 -14.69 12.37 0.53
CA LYS A 161 -13.72 12.93 1.49
C LYS A 161 -13.22 11.88 2.49
N SER A 162 -14.10 11.01 2.98
CA SER A 162 -13.75 9.99 3.98
C SER A 162 -12.95 8.84 3.38
N ILE A 163 -13.18 8.47 2.12
CA ILE A 163 -12.42 7.40 1.47
C ILE A 163 -10.97 7.79 1.20
N HIS A 164 -10.69 9.08 0.97
CA HIS A 164 -9.32 9.59 0.90
C HIS A 164 -8.60 9.52 2.25
N SER A 165 -9.31 9.72 3.36
CA SER A 165 -8.74 9.52 4.70
C SER A 165 -8.37 8.06 4.96
N PHE A 166 -9.14 7.10 4.44
CA PHE A 166 -8.76 5.68 4.54
C PHE A 166 -7.48 5.38 3.76
N TRP A 167 -7.36 5.88 2.53
CA TRP A 167 -6.13 5.74 1.76
C TRP A 167 -4.91 6.33 2.50
N ALA A 168 -5.05 7.56 3.02
CA ALA A 168 -3.99 8.24 3.73
C ALA A 168 -3.59 7.53 5.03
N LEU A 169 -4.58 7.02 5.78
CA LEU A 169 -4.35 6.28 7.01
C LEU A 169 -3.52 5.01 6.74
N ASN A 170 -3.85 4.25 5.70
CA ASN A 170 -3.14 3.02 5.36
C ASN A 170 -1.70 3.29 4.89
N LEU A 171 -1.46 4.30 4.04
CA LEU A 171 -0.08 4.67 3.68
C LEU A 171 0.72 5.25 4.85
N THR A 172 0.06 5.97 5.77
CA THR A 172 0.71 6.40 7.01
C THR A 172 1.12 5.20 7.85
N CYS A 173 0.28 4.16 7.95
CA CYS A 173 0.64 2.91 8.61
C CYS A 173 1.84 2.23 7.93
N VAL A 174 1.93 2.22 6.60
CA VAL A 174 3.13 1.71 5.88
C VAL A 174 4.37 2.49 6.31
N GLY A 175 4.32 3.82 6.30
CA GLY A 175 5.47 4.65 6.70
C GLY A 175 5.86 4.42 8.17
N LEU A 176 4.89 4.30 9.08
CA LEU A 176 5.14 3.99 10.49
C LEU A 176 5.80 2.62 10.67
N VAL A 177 5.37 1.60 9.92
CA VAL A 177 5.96 0.26 9.96
C VAL A 177 7.43 0.31 9.55
N PHE A 178 7.79 1.09 8.52
CA PHE A 178 9.19 1.31 8.14
C PHE A 178 9.96 2.06 9.23
N MET A 179 9.44 3.15 9.77
CA MET A 179 10.15 3.99 10.76
C MET A 179 10.51 3.26 12.05
N VAL A 180 9.68 2.34 12.51
CA VAL A 180 9.79 1.73 13.85
C VAL A 180 10.36 0.31 13.76
N HIS A 181 10.66 -0.19 12.56
CA HIS A 181 11.31 -1.48 12.40
C HIS A 181 12.76 -1.41 12.90
N PRO A 182 13.17 -2.22 13.90
CA PRO A 182 14.59 -2.34 14.23
C PRO A 182 15.35 -2.97 13.06
N GLN A 183 16.44 -2.35 12.66
CA GLN A 183 17.37 -2.87 11.66
C GLN A 183 18.62 -3.46 12.31
N SER A 184 19.35 -4.28 11.55
CA SER A 184 20.59 -4.88 12.01
C SER A 184 21.74 -3.88 12.13
N THR A 185 21.67 -2.76 11.39
CA THR A 185 22.71 -1.74 11.35
C THR A 185 22.13 -0.33 11.48
N SER A 186 22.93 0.58 12.02
CA SER A 186 22.53 1.99 12.21
C SER A 186 22.27 2.71 10.88
N LEU A 187 22.95 2.31 9.81
CA LEU A 187 22.70 2.83 8.46
C LEU A 187 21.33 2.40 7.98
N ALA A 188 21.01 1.10 8.04
CA ALA A 188 19.72 0.59 7.64
C ALA A 188 18.58 1.20 8.47
N ASP A 189 18.78 1.39 9.79
CA ASP A 189 17.83 2.08 10.68
C ASP A 189 17.55 3.51 10.19
N THR A 190 18.61 4.23 9.82
CA THR A 190 18.49 5.60 9.30
C THR A 190 17.75 5.62 7.97
N GLU A 191 18.07 4.70 7.06
CA GLU A 191 17.40 4.58 5.77
C GLU A 191 15.91 4.27 5.94
N HIS A 192 15.56 3.34 6.83
CA HIS A 192 14.17 2.99 7.15
C HIS A 192 13.40 4.13 7.82
N LEU A 193 14.07 4.88 8.71
CA LEU A 193 13.51 6.07 9.33
C LEU A 193 13.19 7.14 8.28
N VAL A 194 14.15 7.45 7.40
CA VAL A 194 13.98 8.45 6.34
C VAL A 194 12.92 8.00 5.34
N LEU A 195 12.96 6.73 4.92
CA LEU A 195 11.96 6.10 4.05
C LEU A 195 10.54 6.29 4.62
N GLY A 196 10.34 5.90 5.87
CA GLY A 196 9.03 6.00 6.50
C GLY A 196 8.56 7.45 6.71
N LEU A 197 9.45 8.37 7.08
CA LEU A 197 9.16 9.80 7.17
C LEU A 197 8.72 10.38 5.81
N CYS A 198 9.45 10.05 4.74
CA CYS A 198 9.13 10.46 3.38
C CYS A 198 7.75 9.95 2.95
N ILE A 199 7.40 8.69 3.26
CA ILE A 199 6.07 8.13 2.98
C ILE A 199 4.99 8.88 3.75
N ILE A 200 5.17 9.13 5.06
CA ILE A 200 4.15 9.80 5.89
C ILE A 200 3.94 11.24 5.42
N LEU A 201 5.02 12.01 5.26
CA LEU A 201 4.94 13.41 4.85
C LEU A 201 4.39 13.52 3.41
N GLY A 202 4.86 12.68 2.50
CA GLY A 202 4.34 12.60 1.15
C GLY A 202 2.84 12.28 1.13
N THR A 203 2.41 11.32 1.95
CA THR A 203 1.00 10.95 2.10
C THR A 203 0.17 12.12 2.60
N TYR A 204 0.64 12.82 3.63
CA TYR A 204 -0.02 14.00 4.18
C TYR A 204 -0.29 15.05 3.10
N PHE A 205 0.75 15.48 2.38
CA PHE A 205 0.62 16.48 1.31
C PHE A 205 -0.29 16.01 0.17
N LEU A 206 -0.13 14.78 -0.32
CA LEU A 206 -0.97 14.27 -1.40
C LEU A 206 -2.43 14.01 -0.97
N SER A 207 -2.67 13.76 0.33
CA SER A 207 -4.03 13.55 0.84
C SER A 207 -4.85 14.84 0.89
N ASN A 208 -4.21 15.97 1.20
CA ASN A 208 -4.84 17.29 1.13
C ASN A 208 -5.22 17.64 -0.31
N GLU A 209 -4.34 17.36 -1.27
CA GLU A 209 -4.60 17.57 -2.69
C GLU A 209 -5.73 16.69 -3.24
N ARG A 210 -5.79 15.43 -2.81
CA ARG A 210 -6.92 14.53 -3.14
C ARG A 210 -8.25 15.07 -2.61
N ARG A 211 -8.26 15.71 -1.43
CA ARG A 211 -9.47 16.33 -0.87
C ARG A 211 -9.91 17.54 -1.69
N ASP A 212 -8.96 18.30 -2.21
CA ASP A 212 -9.20 19.57 -2.90
C ASP A 212 -9.24 19.42 -4.44
N ALA A 213 -9.34 18.17 -4.92
CA ALA A 213 -9.51 17.78 -6.32
C ALA A 213 -8.36 18.17 -7.27
N TRP A 214 -7.13 18.16 -6.78
CA TRP A 214 -5.91 18.37 -7.55
C TRP A 214 -5.86 19.70 -8.34
N PRO A 215 -5.82 20.85 -7.65
CA PRO A 215 -5.56 22.15 -8.28
C PRO A 215 -4.29 22.13 -9.16
N PRO A 216 -4.31 22.85 -10.30
CA PRO A 216 -3.22 22.82 -11.28
C PRO A 216 -1.88 23.38 -10.76
N ASP A 217 -1.91 24.23 -9.73
CA ASP A 217 -0.73 24.90 -9.15
C ASP A 217 -0.44 24.41 -7.72
N SER A 218 -0.71 23.12 -7.48
CA SER A 218 -0.54 22.49 -6.17
C SER A 218 0.92 22.50 -5.70
N ILE A 219 1.20 23.30 -4.67
CA ILE A 219 2.48 23.26 -3.95
C ILE A 219 2.61 21.94 -3.19
N GLU A 220 1.53 21.40 -2.63
CA GLU A 220 1.60 20.17 -1.85
C GLU A 220 1.93 18.95 -2.75
N ALA A 221 1.46 18.89 -3.99
CA ALA A 221 1.85 17.86 -4.94
C ALA A 221 3.32 17.99 -5.36
N LEU A 222 3.82 19.22 -5.52
CA LEU A 222 5.24 19.51 -5.78
C LEU A 222 6.16 19.09 -4.64
N ILE A 223 5.68 19.04 -3.40
CA ILE A 223 6.44 18.57 -2.24
C ILE A 223 6.24 17.06 -2.04
N GLY A 224 4.99 16.59 -2.11
CA GLY A 224 4.61 15.21 -1.80
C GLY A 224 5.17 14.21 -2.80
N ALA A 225 5.15 14.51 -4.11
CA ALA A 225 5.67 13.59 -5.12
C ALA A 225 7.18 13.36 -5.01
N PRO A 226 8.05 14.38 -4.84
CA PRO A 226 9.46 14.16 -4.56
C PRO A 226 9.74 13.39 -3.27
N LEU A 227 8.96 13.60 -2.20
CA LEU A 227 9.11 12.82 -0.97
C LEU A 227 8.87 11.32 -1.22
N PHE A 228 7.81 10.97 -1.97
CA PHE A 228 7.62 9.59 -2.42
C PHE A 228 8.74 9.13 -3.36
N GLY A 229 9.27 10.00 -4.23
CA GLY A 229 10.41 9.70 -5.09
C GLY A 229 11.67 9.34 -4.30
N VAL A 230 11.96 10.05 -3.21
CA VAL A 230 13.07 9.73 -2.29
C VAL A 230 12.82 8.38 -1.60
N ALA A 231 11.60 8.14 -1.12
CA ALA A 231 11.23 6.85 -0.54
C ALA A 231 11.45 5.69 -1.53
N VAL A 232 11.02 5.85 -2.79
CA VAL A 232 11.28 4.87 -3.86
C VAL A 232 12.77 4.67 -4.09
N ALA A 233 13.55 5.75 -4.17
CA ALA A 233 14.99 5.67 -4.41
C ALA A 233 15.70 4.90 -3.29
N ILE A 234 15.37 5.16 -2.02
CA ILE A 234 15.90 4.42 -0.88
C ILE A 234 15.51 2.95 -0.99
N LEU A 235 14.24 2.65 -1.26
CA LEU A 235 13.75 1.26 -1.32
C LEU A 235 14.40 0.46 -2.45
N MET A 236 14.68 1.10 -3.60
CA MET A 236 15.34 0.45 -4.74
C MET A 236 16.85 0.33 -4.58
N ALA A 237 17.47 1.20 -3.78
CA ALA A 237 18.90 1.17 -3.48
C ALA A 237 19.23 0.41 -2.18
N PHE A 238 18.21 -0.13 -1.50
CA PHE A 238 18.39 -0.84 -0.25
C PHE A 238 19.16 -2.14 -0.48
N GLU A 239 20.31 -2.26 0.18
CA GLU A 239 21.14 -3.46 0.19
C GLU A 239 21.03 -4.12 1.55
N GLU A 240 20.59 -5.38 1.56
CA GLU A 240 20.43 -6.13 2.82
C GLU A 240 21.84 -6.52 3.32
N GLN A 241 22.36 -5.77 4.29
CA GLN A 241 23.68 -6.07 4.87
C GLN A 241 23.61 -7.37 5.66
N ASP A 242 24.64 -8.23 5.53
CA ASP A 242 24.84 -9.55 6.19
C ASP A 242 24.31 -9.57 7.63
N SER A 243 23.01 -9.78 7.74
CA SER A 243 22.29 -9.76 8.99
C SER A 243 22.24 -11.21 9.41
N PRO A 244 22.95 -11.62 10.48
CA PRO A 244 22.69 -12.90 11.08
C PRO A 244 21.25 -12.78 11.57
N PHE A 245 20.32 -13.30 10.78
CA PHE A 245 18.89 -13.27 11.04
C PHE A 245 18.65 -13.41 12.54
N LYS A 246 17.73 -12.59 13.08
CA LYS A 246 16.75 -12.91 14.14
C LYS A 246 16.48 -11.75 15.09
N VAL A 247 15.75 -10.72 14.64
CA VAL A 247 14.89 -10.04 15.62
C VAL A 247 13.62 -10.87 15.76
N LEU A 248 13.53 -11.61 16.87
CA LEU A 248 12.28 -12.28 17.25
C LEU A 248 11.19 -11.22 17.37
N ALA A 249 10.02 -11.49 16.80
CA ALA A 249 8.87 -10.58 16.96
C ALA A 249 8.58 -10.26 18.44
N GLU A 250 8.80 -11.24 19.34
CA GLU A 250 8.59 -11.07 20.77
C GLU A 250 9.66 -10.21 21.46
N SER A 251 10.89 -10.14 20.93
CA SER A 251 11.95 -9.30 21.51
C SER A 251 11.85 -7.84 21.08
N CYS A 252 11.15 -7.53 19.98
CA CYS A 252 10.81 -6.17 19.57
C CYS A 252 9.29 -5.90 19.63
N GLN A 253 8.79 -5.74 20.85
CA GLN A 253 7.36 -5.54 21.12
C GLN A 253 6.75 -4.34 20.39
N THR A 254 7.49 -3.24 20.23
CA THR A 254 6.98 -2.02 19.59
C THR A 254 6.72 -2.23 18.10
N GLY A 255 7.72 -2.74 17.36
CA GLY A 255 7.58 -3.02 15.92
C GLY A 255 6.50 -4.07 15.64
N TYR A 256 6.44 -5.13 16.46
CA TYR A 256 5.41 -6.17 16.35
C TYR A 256 4.00 -5.62 16.54
N ARG A 257 3.76 -4.85 17.62
CA ARG A 257 2.45 -4.24 17.89
C ARG A 257 2.03 -3.30 16.78
N LEU A 258 2.96 -2.50 16.26
CA LEU A 258 2.67 -1.56 15.19
C LEU A 258 2.29 -2.27 13.88
N ALA A 259 3.01 -3.35 13.53
CA ALA A 259 2.66 -4.16 12.37
C ALA A 259 1.26 -4.78 12.49
N TRP A 260 0.89 -5.27 13.68
CA TRP A 260 -0.48 -5.77 13.95
C TRP A 260 -1.54 -4.69 13.86
N VAL A 261 -1.30 -3.51 14.46
CA VAL A 261 -2.21 -2.36 14.38
C VAL A 261 -2.39 -1.94 12.92
N GLY A 262 -1.30 -1.84 12.15
CA GLY A 262 -1.36 -1.55 10.72
C GLY A 262 -2.17 -2.59 9.95
N GLY A 263 -1.97 -3.89 10.23
CA GLY A 263 -2.75 -4.95 9.60
C GLY A 263 -4.25 -4.87 9.94
N LEU A 264 -4.58 -4.56 11.20
CA LEU A 264 -5.96 -4.37 11.64
C LEU A 264 -6.62 -3.17 10.94
N VAL A 265 -5.91 -2.04 10.84
CA VAL A 265 -6.36 -0.84 10.11
C VAL A 265 -6.69 -1.18 8.66
N ALA A 266 -5.84 -1.95 7.99
CA ALA A 266 -6.07 -2.40 6.62
C ALA A 266 -7.30 -3.29 6.47
N LEU A 267 -7.51 -4.22 7.41
CA LEU A 267 -8.68 -5.10 7.40
C LEU A 267 -9.98 -4.31 7.63
N VAL A 268 -9.99 -3.41 8.62
CA VAL A 268 -11.15 -2.54 8.89
C VAL A 268 -11.44 -1.64 7.70
N THR A 269 -10.41 -1.06 7.09
CA THR A 269 -10.56 -0.24 5.88
C THR A 269 -11.18 -1.03 4.74
N THR A 270 -10.64 -2.21 4.45
CA THR A 270 -11.13 -3.07 3.37
C THR A 270 -12.59 -3.48 3.61
N ALA A 271 -12.94 -3.85 4.85
CA ALA A 271 -14.30 -4.18 5.24
C ALA A 271 -15.25 -2.97 5.10
N ALA A 272 -14.83 -1.78 5.53
CA ALA A 272 -15.61 -0.55 5.40
C ALA A 272 -15.85 -0.18 3.93
N VAL A 273 -14.82 -0.24 3.09
CA VAL A 273 -14.93 0.00 1.64
C VAL A 273 -15.85 -1.02 0.98
N GLY A 274 -15.75 -2.29 1.36
CA GLY A 274 -16.63 -3.36 0.88
C GLY A 274 -18.09 -3.13 1.28
N ALA A 275 -18.35 -2.79 2.54
CA ALA A 275 -19.68 -2.49 3.04
C ALA A 275 -20.29 -1.26 2.35
N LEU A 276 -19.52 -0.18 2.18
CA LEU A 276 -19.92 1.01 1.44
C LEU A 276 -20.25 0.68 -0.02
N SER A 277 -19.42 -0.14 -0.67
CA SER A 277 -19.64 -0.57 -2.07
C SER A 277 -20.92 -1.39 -2.23
N ILE A 278 -21.21 -2.30 -1.28
CA ILE A 278 -22.45 -3.09 -1.28
C ILE A 278 -23.65 -2.17 -1.03
N TRP A 279 -23.55 -1.28 -0.04
CA TRP A 279 -24.61 -0.34 0.31
C TRP A 279 -24.94 0.61 -0.85
N ALA A 280 -23.94 1.14 -1.54
CA ALA A 280 -24.12 2.00 -2.71
C ALA A 280 -24.84 1.26 -3.84
N ARG A 281 -24.48 0.00 -4.12
CA ARG A 281 -25.18 -0.83 -5.11
C ARG A 281 -26.62 -1.16 -4.71
N ALA A 282 -26.87 -1.40 -3.44
CA ALA A 282 -28.20 -1.70 -2.92
C ALA A 282 -29.11 -0.44 -2.88
N SER A 283 -28.50 0.72 -2.63
CA SER A 283 -29.20 2.01 -2.53
C SER A 283 -29.32 2.73 -3.87
N ALA A 284 -28.56 2.32 -4.89
CA ALA A 284 -28.72 2.79 -6.26
C ALA A 284 -30.19 2.53 -6.64
N PRO A 285 -30.99 3.60 -6.80
CA PRO A 285 -32.41 3.43 -7.00
C PRO A 285 -32.62 2.60 -8.26
N VAL A 286 -33.60 1.70 -8.22
CA VAL A 286 -34.11 0.93 -9.37
C VAL A 286 -34.77 1.90 -10.36
N LEU A 287 -34.01 2.88 -10.85
CA LEU A 287 -34.38 3.82 -11.89
C LEU A 287 -33.97 3.20 -13.22
N GLN A 288 -34.67 2.13 -13.59
CA GLN A 288 -35.05 1.78 -14.96
C GLN A 288 -35.61 0.35 -14.97
N GLN A 289 -36.89 0.22 -14.60
CA GLN A 289 -37.77 -0.31 -15.63
C GLN A 289 -38.45 0.90 -16.27
N PRO A 290 -38.12 1.27 -17.52
CA PRO A 290 -39.09 1.96 -18.33
C PRO A 290 -40.25 0.99 -18.43
N SER A 291 -41.29 1.21 -17.63
CA SER A 291 -42.58 0.59 -17.87
C SER A 291 -42.94 0.98 -19.29
N ALA A 292 -42.77 0.01 -20.19
CA ALA A 292 -43.26 0.07 -21.54
C ALA A 292 -44.76 0.33 -21.43
N ARG A 293 -45.15 1.61 -21.42
CA ARG A 293 -46.52 2.04 -21.54
C ARG A 293 -46.92 1.80 -22.99
N ARG A 294 -47.13 0.53 -23.32
CA ARG A 294 -48.05 0.11 -24.37
C ARG A 294 -49.44 0.57 -23.93
N SER A 295 -49.85 1.73 -24.42
CA SER A 295 -51.26 2.05 -24.62
C SER A 295 -51.37 3.09 -25.72
N SER A 296 -51.40 2.58 -26.95
CA SER A 296 -52.37 2.95 -27.99
C SER A 296 -52.89 4.39 -27.98
N GLN A 297 -52.36 5.23 -28.88
CA GLN A 297 -53.20 6.18 -29.61
C GLN A 297 -52.85 6.15 -31.11
N SER A 298 -53.92 6.12 -31.89
CA SER A 298 -54.06 5.85 -33.33
C SER A 298 -53.34 6.85 -34.25
N PRO A 299 -53.18 6.48 -35.54
CA PRO A 299 -52.61 7.34 -36.56
C PRO A 299 -53.65 8.38 -37.00
N ALA A 300 -53.26 9.64 -37.06
CA ALA A 300 -54.01 10.67 -37.76
C ALA A 300 -53.02 11.54 -38.54
N ASP A 301 -53.13 11.38 -39.86
CA ASP A 301 -52.70 12.24 -40.94
C ASP A 301 -52.41 13.70 -40.56
N SER A 302 -51.22 14.20 -40.92
CA SER A 302 -51.12 15.41 -41.75
C SER A 302 -49.68 15.64 -42.28
N PRO A 303 -49.54 16.07 -43.55
CA PRO A 303 -48.24 16.29 -44.18
C PRO A 303 -47.70 17.71 -43.93
N GLY A 304 -46.38 17.78 -43.74
CA GLY A 304 -45.52 18.83 -44.27
C GLY A 304 -45.57 20.20 -43.61
N TRP A 305 -44.53 20.54 -42.82
CA TRP A 305 -43.99 21.90 -42.77
C TRP A 305 -42.47 21.86 -42.59
N ARG A 306 -41.76 22.30 -43.64
CA ARG A 306 -40.38 22.78 -43.54
C ARG A 306 -40.44 24.12 -42.81
N GLY A 307 -39.86 24.20 -41.62
CA GLY A 307 -39.78 25.42 -40.83
C GLY A 307 -38.41 25.58 -40.21
N ARG A 308 -37.59 26.40 -40.86
CA ARG A 308 -36.23 26.80 -40.49
C ARG A 308 -36.30 27.83 -39.34
N ALA A 309 -35.71 27.53 -38.18
CA ALA A 309 -35.31 28.49 -37.14
C ALA A 309 -34.04 27.91 -36.48
N ARG A 310 -32.81 28.44 -36.56
CA ARG A 310 -32.29 29.79 -36.29
C ARG A 310 -32.71 30.34 -34.92
N GLY A 311 -32.14 29.76 -33.86
CA GLY A 311 -31.82 30.45 -32.60
C GLY A 311 -30.31 30.29 -32.37
N ARG A 312 -29.51 31.35 -32.60
CA ARG A 312 -29.04 32.32 -31.59
C ARG A 312 -28.18 31.66 -30.50
N TYR A 313 -26.90 31.47 -30.79
CA TYR A 313 -25.84 31.50 -29.78
C TYR A 313 -25.31 32.93 -29.76
N GLU A 314 -25.60 33.67 -28.70
CA GLU A 314 -24.87 34.90 -28.38
C GLU A 314 -23.44 34.49 -28.02
N MET A 315 -22.48 34.93 -28.84
CA MET A 315 -21.08 34.96 -28.43
C MET A 315 -20.92 36.21 -27.56
N VAL A 316 -20.53 36.01 -26.31
CA VAL A 316 -20.03 37.08 -25.43
C VAL A 316 -18.66 37.49 -25.96
N PRO A 317 -18.44 38.75 -26.38
CA PRO A 317 -17.10 39.26 -26.63
C PRO A 317 -16.44 39.49 -25.27
N THR A 318 -15.33 38.79 -25.02
CA THR A 318 -14.40 39.18 -23.95
C THR A 318 -13.41 40.15 -24.58
N ASP A 319 -13.76 41.44 -24.54
CA ASP A 319 -12.78 42.50 -24.69
C ASP A 319 -11.97 42.56 -23.39
N VAL A 320 -10.75 42.03 -23.44
CA VAL A 320 -9.71 42.35 -22.46
C VAL A 320 -8.62 43.07 -23.22
N GLU A 321 -8.71 44.40 -23.22
CA GLU A 321 -7.57 45.27 -23.48
C GLU A 321 -6.53 45.00 -22.39
N VAL A 322 -5.37 44.47 -22.80
CA VAL A 322 -4.16 44.51 -22.00
C VAL A 322 -3.43 45.78 -22.40
N GLU A 323 -3.61 46.85 -21.61
CA GLU A 323 -2.68 47.98 -21.64
C GLU A 323 -1.32 47.50 -21.14
N ALA A 324 -0.34 47.51 -22.05
CA ALA A 324 1.06 47.46 -21.71
C ALA A 324 1.48 48.83 -21.18
N HIS A 325 1.94 48.89 -19.93
CA HIS A 325 2.73 50.01 -19.43
C HIS A 325 4.20 49.60 -19.39
N GLU A 326 5.02 50.44 -20.02
CA GLU A 326 6.48 50.51 -19.93
C GLU A 326 6.98 50.75 -18.50
#